data_AF-A0A0C1JWY0-F1
#
_entry.id   AF-A0A0C1JWY0-F1
#
_cell.length_a   1.000
_cell.length_b   1.000
_cell.length_c   1.000
_cell.angle_alpha   90.00
_cell.angle_beta   90.00
_cell.angle_gamma   90.00
#
_symmetry.space_group_name_H-M   'P 1'
#
loop_
_entity.id
_entity.type
_entity.pdbx_description
1 polymer ?
#
loop_
_entity_poly.entity_id
_entity_poly.type
_entity_poly.pdbx_seq_one_letter_code
_entity_poly.pdbx_strand_id
1 'polypeptide(L)'
;MVRLTGPFSRLGVCKVLVAGDLMLDTYTIGKALRISPEAPVAIIHVQHEENRPGGAGNVMLNLISLGAEVVAVGRVGNDVYGQALKELLSQEKIDVKGIVTQSSYFTPVKNRIIAENQQVVRVDHEKFMNLEEQLEQQIIDHLPVLFQEVQVVALSDYGKGFLTNTLLNAIIEYAKRLGIPVITDPKGRDFTKYIGTTMIKPNLTEAYSAANLSLATALETVAEKILHQVEAEVLLITRSEAGISIFERKGERQDFPVRVHEVKDVTGAGDTVLAMLAYAIGNKLALAEAAQLANVAAGIAIEHLGCARVTLKQLASRLLKYDGENKVFDEEHIFALQQALKGQKITIINVSGVEGLTSTIFQAIRKIAQQDHLKLLVYIRDEKPSEDFIHILASLQEVEFIILATSSLDNFCQLLKPQELHLIENVYVG
;
A
#
# COMPACT_ATOMS: atom_id res chain seq x y z
N MET A 1 14.19 -16.78 -0.12
CA MET A 1 13.12 -15.77 -0.02
C MET A 1 12.56 -15.58 -1.41
N VAL A 2 11.23 -15.49 -1.58
CA VAL A 2 10.65 -15.28 -2.91
C VAL A 2 11.05 -13.89 -3.38
N ARG A 3 11.57 -13.82 -4.60
CA ARG A 3 11.92 -12.56 -5.24
C ARG A 3 10.65 -11.86 -5.70
N LEU A 4 10.36 -10.70 -5.09
CA LEU A 4 9.06 -10.03 -5.26
C LEU A 4 9.03 -9.06 -6.45
N THR A 5 10.17 -8.81 -7.11
CA THR A 5 10.23 -7.90 -8.26
C THR A 5 9.52 -8.46 -9.49
N GLY A 6 9.58 -9.78 -9.69
CA GLY A 6 8.79 -10.48 -10.72
C GLY A 6 7.28 -10.23 -10.53
N PRO A 7 6.68 -10.59 -9.38
CA PRO A 7 5.29 -10.26 -9.05
C PRO A 7 4.98 -8.77 -9.13
N PHE A 8 5.86 -7.91 -8.60
CA PHE A 8 5.70 -6.47 -8.64
C PHE A 8 5.59 -5.93 -10.07
N SER A 9 6.29 -6.54 -11.05
CA SER A 9 6.22 -6.13 -12.47
C SER A 9 4.88 -6.39 -13.15
N ARG A 10 4.03 -7.25 -12.57
CA ARG A 10 2.68 -7.54 -13.07
C ARG A 10 1.61 -6.57 -12.54
N LEU A 11 1.98 -5.65 -11.65
CA LEU A 11 1.07 -4.61 -11.19
C LEU A 11 0.84 -3.58 -12.30
N GLY A 12 -0.43 -3.41 -12.69
CA GLY A 12 -0.88 -2.40 -13.63
C GLY A 12 -2.05 -1.59 -13.08
N VAL A 13 -2.72 -0.86 -13.96
CA VAL A 13 -3.93 -0.10 -13.60
C VAL A 13 -4.99 -1.07 -13.12
N CYS A 14 -5.52 -0.82 -11.93
CA CYS A 14 -6.55 -1.63 -11.30
C CYS A 14 -7.65 -0.74 -10.74
N LYS A 15 -8.90 -1.02 -11.08
CA LYS A 15 -10.06 -0.29 -10.55
C LYS A 15 -10.64 -1.01 -9.33
N VAL A 16 -10.61 -0.33 -8.20
CA VAL A 16 -11.00 -0.85 -6.88
C VAL A 16 -12.22 -0.11 -6.37
N LEU A 17 -13.27 -0.84 -6.01
CA LEU A 17 -14.39 -0.27 -5.25
C LEU A 17 -14.08 -0.40 -3.76
N VAL A 18 -14.06 0.74 -3.06
CA VAL A 18 -13.87 0.75 -1.60
C VAL A 18 -15.19 1.17 -0.95
N ALA A 19 -15.79 0.27 -0.18
CA ALA A 19 -16.98 0.54 0.60
C ALA A 19 -16.67 0.53 2.09
N GLY A 20 -17.00 1.59 2.83
CA GLY A 20 -16.69 1.61 4.25
C GLY A 20 -16.99 2.92 4.97
N ASP A 21 -16.66 2.90 6.26
CA ASP A 21 -16.87 4.05 7.14
C ASP A 21 -15.82 5.14 6.83
N LEU A 22 -16.31 6.28 6.34
CA LEU A 22 -15.53 7.47 6.07
C LEU A 22 -15.42 8.35 7.32
N MET A 23 -14.23 8.90 7.55
CA MET A 23 -13.97 9.86 8.62
C MET A 23 -12.91 10.88 8.21
N LEU A 24 -12.81 11.97 8.96
CA LEU A 24 -11.80 13.01 8.77
C LEU A 24 -10.76 12.93 9.89
N ASP A 25 -9.50 12.68 9.54
CA ASP A 25 -8.37 12.87 10.44
C ASP A 25 -7.95 14.34 10.37
N THR A 26 -8.15 15.07 11.47
CA THR A 26 -7.75 16.49 11.60
C THR A 26 -6.50 16.58 12.45
N TYR A 27 -5.55 17.41 12.03
CA TYR A 27 -4.32 17.70 12.77
C TYR A 27 -4.32 19.18 13.13
N THR A 28 -4.59 19.48 14.40
CA THR A 28 -4.56 20.87 14.91
C THR A 28 -3.17 21.14 15.46
N ILE A 29 -2.35 21.90 14.72
CA ILE A 29 -0.94 22.11 15.04
C ILE A 29 -0.75 23.52 15.61
N GLY A 30 -0.16 23.59 16.80
CA GLY A 30 0.04 24.85 17.51
C GLY A 30 1.20 24.83 18.49
N LYS A 31 1.26 25.88 19.33
CA LYS A 31 2.25 25.99 20.41
C LYS A 31 1.58 26.09 21.77
N ALA A 32 2.15 25.40 22.76
CA ALA A 32 1.70 25.44 24.15
C ALA A 32 2.47 26.54 24.92
N LEU A 33 2.08 27.80 24.75
CA LEU A 33 2.86 28.94 25.27
C LEU A 33 2.64 29.25 26.75
N ARG A 34 1.51 28.82 27.33
CA ARG A 34 1.16 29.06 28.73
C ARG A 34 0.14 28.07 29.27
N ILE A 35 0.05 27.99 30.59
CA ILE A 35 -1.02 27.28 31.32
C ILE A 35 -2.24 28.19 31.45
N SER A 36 -3.45 27.59 31.40
CA SER A 36 -4.70 28.32 31.57
C SER A 36 -4.84 28.87 33.00
N PRO A 37 -5.33 30.12 33.18
CA PRO A 37 -5.66 30.64 34.50
C PRO A 37 -6.94 30.01 35.09
N GLU A 38 -7.74 29.31 34.27
CA GLU A 38 -9.03 28.72 34.66
C GLU A 38 -8.89 27.28 35.18
N ALA A 39 -7.89 26.55 34.69
CA ALA A 39 -7.62 25.16 35.05
C ALA A 39 -6.14 24.83 34.77
N PRO A 40 -5.54 23.84 35.44
CA PRO A 40 -4.13 23.45 35.24
C PRO A 40 -3.94 22.66 33.93
N VAL A 41 -4.29 23.28 32.79
CA VAL A 41 -4.24 22.72 31.44
C VAL A 41 -3.49 23.65 30.49
N ALA A 42 -2.80 23.10 29.50
CA ALA A 42 -2.10 23.89 28.49
C ALA A 42 -3.07 24.61 27.57
N ILE A 43 -2.76 25.87 27.21
CA ILE A 43 -3.45 26.59 26.13
C ILE A 43 -2.66 26.39 24.84
N ILE A 44 -3.30 25.81 23.83
CA ILE A 44 -2.73 25.66 22.49
C ILE A 44 -3.10 26.86 21.64
N HIS A 45 -2.09 27.61 21.18
CA HIS A 45 -2.27 28.62 20.16
C HIS A 45 -2.15 27.95 18.78
N VAL A 46 -3.28 27.70 18.14
CA VAL A 46 -3.37 27.02 16.83
C VAL A 46 -2.70 27.88 15.77
N GLN A 47 -1.77 27.28 15.01
CA GLN A 47 -1.09 27.92 13.89
C GLN A 47 -1.68 27.51 12.56
N HIS A 48 -1.99 26.22 12.39
CA HIS A 48 -2.69 25.70 11.23
C HIS A 48 -3.41 24.40 11.56
N GLU A 49 -4.39 24.06 10.72
CA GLU A 49 -5.09 22.78 10.76
C GLU A 49 -4.93 22.08 9.40
N GLU A 50 -4.71 20.78 9.43
CA GLU A 50 -4.66 19.94 8.25
C GLU A 50 -5.72 18.84 8.34
N ASN A 51 -6.50 18.67 7.27
CA ASN A 51 -7.54 17.66 7.17
C ASN A 51 -7.14 16.57 6.17
N ARG A 52 -7.31 15.31 6.55
CA ARG A 52 -7.03 14.15 5.70
C ARG A 52 -8.19 13.15 5.75
N PRO A 53 -8.55 12.52 4.63
CA PRO A 53 -9.43 11.36 4.64
C PRO A 53 -8.88 10.23 5.52
N GLY A 54 -9.66 9.80 6.50
CA GLY A 54 -9.39 8.68 7.41
C GLY A 54 -10.35 7.52 7.20
N GLY A 55 -10.11 6.42 7.92
CA GLY A 55 -10.91 5.20 7.80
C GLY A 55 -10.84 4.59 6.41
N ALA A 56 -11.98 4.28 5.81
CA ALA A 56 -12.04 3.83 4.42
C ALA A 56 -11.38 4.85 3.46
N GLY A 57 -11.38 6.14 3.79
CA GLY A 57 -10.67 7.17 3.03
C GLY A 57 -9.15 6.92 2.98
N ASN A 58 -8.54 6.47 4.07
CA ASN A 58 -7.10 6.17 4.10
C ASN A 58 -6.74 4.97 3.22
N VAL A 59 -7.62 3.97 3.14
CA VAL A 59 -7.49 2.83 2.21
C VAL A 59 -7.51 3.34 0.76
N MET A 60 -8.46 4.22 0.42
CA MET A 60 -8.56 4.83 -0.91
C MET A 60 -7.30 5.63 -1.27
N LEU A 61 -6.76 6.42 -0.33
CA LEU A 61 -5.55 7.20 -0.56
C LEU A 61 -4.30 6.34 -0.78
N ASN A 62 -4.19 5.21 -0.08
CA ASN A 62 -3.13 4.23 -0.32
C ASN A 62 -3.28 3.61 -1.72
N LEU A 63 -4.49 3.22 -2.11
CA LEU A 63 -4.77 2.70 -3.45
C LEU A 63 -4.40 3.69 -4.56
N ILE A 64 -4.78 4.96 -4.43
CA ILE A 64 -4.38 6.03 -5.37
C ILE A 64 -2.85 6.15 -5.44
N SER A 65 -2.17 6.08 -4.30
CA SER A 65 -0.70 6.18 -4.24
C SER A 65 0.01 4.97 -4.87
N LEU A 66 -0.66 3.82 -4.88
CA LEU A 66 -0.24 2.60 -5.57
C LEU A 66 -0.58 2.63 -7.07
N GLY A 67 -1.31 3.62 -7.57
CA GLY A 67 -1.67 3.77 -8.98
C GLY A 67 -3.00 3.13 -9.38
N ALA A 68 -3.84 2.77 -8.42
CA ALA A 68 -5.19 2.28 -8.67
C ALA A 68 -6.15 3.41 -9.09
N GLU A 69 -7.22 3.04 -9.78
CA GLU A 69 -8.43 3.86 -9.90
C GLU A 69 -9.39 3.44 -8.78
N VAL A 70 -10.06 4.41 -8.14
CA VAL A 70 -10.87 4.12 -6.96
C VAL A 70 -12.29 4.66 -7.10
N VAL A 71 -13.26 3.81 -6.79
CA VAL A 71 -14.67 4.18 -6.62
C VAL A 71 -14.99 4.14 -5.13
N ALA A 72 -15.40 5.29 -4.57
CA ALA A 72 -15.75 5.43 -3.18
C ALA A 72 -17.24 5.18 -2.95
N VAL A 73 -17.54 4.26 -2.03
CA VAL A 73 -18.89 3.98 -1.55
C VAL A 73 -18.90 4.22 -0.03
N GLY A 74 -19.68 5.18 0.43
CA GLY A 74 -19.59 5.64 1.81
C GLY A 74 -20.72 6.58 2.19
N ARG A 75 -20.71 7.01 3.46
CA ARG A 75 -21.64 8.02 3.97
C ARG A 75 -20.88 9.15 4.62
N VAL A 76 -21.38 10.37 4.40
CA VAL A 76 -21.00 11.57 5.15
C VAL A 76 -22.22 12.24 5.76
N GLY A 77 -22.00 13.10 6.76
CA GLY A 77 -23.02 13.99 7.30
C GLY A 77 -23.31 15.16 6.38
N ASN A 78 -24.42 15.85 6.62
CA ASN A 78 -24.70 17.14 5.99
C ASN A 78 -24.04 18.27 6.80
N ASP A 79 -22.71 18.26 6.84
CA ASP A 79 -21.89 19.16 7.64
C ASP A 79 -20.63 19.59 6.87
N VAL A 80 -19.91 20.58 7.41
CA VAL A 80 -18.70 21.13 6.79
C VAL A 80 -17.61 20.07 6.62
N TYR A 81 -17.55 19.09 7.52
CA TYR A 81 -16.55 18.02 7.46
C TYR A 81 -16.87 17.00 6.36
N GLY A 82 -18.15 16.69 6.15
CA GLY A 82 -18.62 15.82 5.09
C GLY A 82 -18.37 16.42 3.71
N GLN A 83 -18.59 17.73 3.57
CA GLN A 83 -18.26 18.47 2.36
C GLN A 83 -16.75 18.49 2.10
N ALA A 84 -15.95 18.83 3.12
CA ALA A 84 -14.48 18.81 3.02
C ALA A 84 -13.95 17.42 2.64
N LEU A 85 -14.52 16.35 3.19
CA LEU A 85 -14.10 14.98 2.89
C LEU A 85 -14.40 14.60 1.43
N LYS A 86 -15.58 14.95 0.90
CA LYS A 86 -15.93 14.76 -0.51
C LYS A 86 -14.98 15.52 -1.44
N GLU A 87 -14.64 16.76 -1.09
CA GLU A 87 -13.71 17.58 -1.86
C GLU A 87 -12.30 17.00 -1.87
N LEU A 88 -11.77 16.61 -0.70
CA LEU A 88 -10.44 16.00 -0.58
C LEU A 88 -10.33 14.69 -1.40
N LEU A 89 -11.35 13.83 -1.35
CA LEU A 89 -11.37 12.60 -2.16
C LEU A 89 -11.44 12.92 -3.66
N SER A 90 -12.25 13.91 -4.06
CA SER A 90 -12.38 14.32 -5.46
C SER A 90 -11.09 14.92 -6.02
N GLN A 91 -10.34 15.69 -5.21
CA GLN A 91 -9.04 16.25 -5.59
C GLN A 91 -8.00 15.16 -5.88
N GLU A 92 -8.11 14.01 -5.21
CA GLU A 92 -7.29 12.82 -5.43
C GLU A 92 -7.79 11.98 -6.62
N LYS A 93 -8.78 12.48 -7.37
CA LYS A 93 -9.42 11.83 -8.53
C LYS A 93 -10.15 10.52 -8.21
N ILE A 94 -10.65 10.39 -6.98
CA ILE A 94 -11.50 9.27 -6.57
C ILE A 94 -12.92 9.53 -7.07
N ASP A 95 -13.60 8.52 -7.62
CA ASP A 95 -15.02 8.63 -8.00
C ASP A 95 -15.89 8.61 -6.73
N VAL A 96 -16.46 9.76 -6.38
CA VAL A 96 -17.27 9.97 -5.17
C VAL A 96 -18.78 9.78 -5.39
N LYS A 97 -19.23 9.30 -6.55
CA LYS A 97 -20.67 9.12 -6.85
C LYS A 97 -21.37 8.15 -5.88
N GLY A 98 -20.62 7.21 -5.29
CA GLY A 98 -21.14 6.28 -4.29
C GLY A 98 -21.21 6.86 -2.86
N ILE A 99 -20.87 8.14 -2.65
CA ILE A 99 -20.93 8.77 -1.33
C ILE A 99 -22.27 9.47 -1.10
N VAL A 100 -23.10 8.87 -0.25
CA VAL A 100 -24.38 9.44 0.17
C VAL A 100 -24.22 10.43 1.32
N THR A 101 -25.13 11.40 1.40
CA THR A 101 -25.20 12.36 2.50
C THR A 101 -26.43 12.07 3.35
N GLN A 102 -26.23 11.84 4.64
CA GLN A 102 -27.32 11.60 5.59
C GLN A 102 -27.43 12.78 6.57
N SER A 103 -28.54 13.51 6.54
CA SER A 103 -28.71 14.74 7.33
C SER A 103 -28.74 14.50 8.85
N SER A 104 -29.13 13.30 9.29
CA SER A 104 -29.19 12.90 10.70
C SER A 104 -27.84 12.43 11.27
N TYR A 105 -26.82 12.32 10.41
CA TYR A 105 -25.49 11.80 10.72
C TYR A 105 -24.46 12.93 10.79
N PHE A 106 -23.49 12.82 11.70
CA PHE A 106 -22.33 13.71 11.76
C PHE A 106 -21.12 12.99 11.19
N THR A 107 -20.41 13.63 10.26
CA THR A 107 -19.17 13.09 9.72
C THR A 107 -18.17 12.89 10.86
N PRO A 108 -17.66 11.67 11.10
CA PRO A 108 -16.73 11.44 12.20
C PRO A 108 -15.43 12.22 12.01
N VAL A 109 -14.95 12.86 13.07
CA VAL A 109 -13.69 13.60 13.08
C VAL A 109 -12.78 13.05 14.18
N LYS A 110 -11.53 12.76 13.84
CA LYS A 110 -10.46 12.38 14.76
C LYS A 110 -9.42 13.50 14.81
N ASN A 111 -9.65 14.49 15.69
CA ASN A 111 -8.76 15.65 15.81
C ASN A 111 -7.59 15.35 16.75
N ARG A 112 -6.37 15.33 16.21
CA ARG A 112 -5.11 15.18 16.95
C ARG A 112 -4.52 16.57 17.16
N ILE A 113 -4.50 17.03 18.41
CA ILE A 113 -3.91 18.31 18.77
C ILE A 113 -2.42 18.09 19.05
N ILE A 114 -1.57 18.80 18.31
CA ILE A 114 -0.12 18.65 18.34
C ILE A 114 0.50 19.98 18.77
N ALA A 115 1.40 19.91 19.75
CA ALA A 115 2.20 21.05 20.20
C ALA A 115 3.66 20.64 20.38
N GLU A 116 4.60 21.49 19.94
CA GLU A 116 6.05 21.22 20.04
C GLU A 116 6.43 19.82 19.52
N ASN A 117 5.85 19.42 18.38
CA ASN A 117 6.00 18.11 17.74
C ASN A 117 5.55 16.90 18.58
N GLN A 118 4.73 17.10 19.61
CA GLN A 118 4.15 16.05 20.42
C GLN A 118 2.62 16.10 20.36
N GLN A 119 1.99 14.93 20.26
CA GLN A 119 0.53 14.83 20.37
C GLN A 119 0.11 15.03 21.83
N VAL A 120 -0.68 16.07 22.08
CA VAL A 120 -1.14 16.45 23.42
C VAL A 120 -2.44 15.74 23.77
N VAL A 121 -3.42 15.77 22.86
CA VAL A 121 -4.74 15.17 23.06
C VAL A 121 -5.35 14.77 21.73
N ARG A 122 -6.23 13.77 21.77
CA ARG A 122 -7.11 13.41 20.65
C ARG A 122 -8.56 13.67 21.03
N VAL A 123 -9.28 14.37 20.18
CA VAL A 123 -10.72 14.65 20.32
C VAL A 123 -11.46 13.93 19.21
N ASP A 124 -12.34 13.01 19.61
CA ASP A 124 -13.13 12.20 18.69
C ASP A 124 -14.56 12.76 18.66
N HIS A 125 -14.98 13.32 17.54
CA HIS A 125 -16.37 13.73 17.29
C HIS A 125 -17.06 12.65 16.48
N GLU A 126 -17.88 11.82 17.12
CA GLU A 126 -18.54 10.72 16.43
C GLU A 126 -19.88 10.33 17.05
N LYS A 127 -20.76 9.79 16.20
CA LYS A 127 -22.02 9.17 16.61
C LYS A 127 -22.18 7.86 15.85
N PHE A 128 -22.46 6.79 16.58
CA PHE A 128 -22.73 5.48 16.00
C PHE A 128 -24.20 5.43 15.56
N MET A 129 -24.44 5.23 14.27
CA MET A 129 -25.79 5.22 13.71
C MET A 129 -25.80 4.42 12.41
N ASN A 130 -26.81 3.58 12.23
CA ASN A 130 -26.97 2.82 10.99
C ASN A 130 -27.31 3.73 9.80
N LEU A 131 -26.96 3.29 8.60
CA LEU A 131 -27.41 3.91 7.36
C LEU A 131 -28.96 3.90 7.29
N GLU A 132 -29.56 5.00 6.86
CA GLU A 132 -31.01 5.06 6.63
C GLU A 132 -31.40 4.14 5.47
N GLU A 133 -32.48 3.37 5.63
CA GLU A 133 -32.93 2.35 4.65
C GLU A 133 -33.12 2.93 3.24
N GLN A 134 -33.59 4.17 3.12
CA GLN A 134 -33.76 4.83 1.83
C GLN A 134 -32.42 5.10 1.13
N LEU A 135 -31.41 5.53 1.88
CA LEU A 135 -30.06 5.78 1.36
C LEU A 135 -29.34 4.45 1.07
N GLU A 136 -29.56 3.44 1.90
CA GLU A 136 -29.09 2.08 1.65
C GLU A 136 -29.64 1.54 0.33
N GLN A 137 -30.96 1.63 0.11
CA GLN A 137 -31.59 1.19 -1.13
C GLN A 137 -31.07 1.98 -2.33
N GLN A 138 -30.85 3.29 -2.19
CA GLN A 138 -30.25 4.11 -3.25
C GLN A 138 -28.86 3.61 -3.67
N ILE A 139 -28.01 3.20 -2.71
CA ILE A 139 -26.69 2.64 -3.03
C ILE A 139 -26.84 1.28 -3.71
N ILE A 140 -27.73 0.42 -3.21
CA ILE A 140 -28.00 -0.91 -3.77
C ILE A 140 -28.46 -0.81 -5.23
N ASP A 141 -29.39 0.11 -5.53
CA ASP A 141 -29.89 0.35 -6.88
C ASP A 141 -28.80 0.91 -7.81
N HIS A 142 -27.79 1.58 -7.25
CA HIS A 142 -26.67 2.16 -8.00
C HIS A 142 -25.47 1.21 -8.17
N LEU A 143 -25.47 0.03 -7.54
CA LEU A 143 -24.38 -0.95 -7.68
C LEU A 143 -24.00 -1.26 -9.14
N PRO A 144 -24.94 -1.40 -10.10
CA PRO A 144 -24.57 -1.67 -11.48
C PRO A 144 -23.69 -0.59 -12.13
N VAL A 145 -23.85 0.67 -11.73
CA VAL A 145 -23.01 1.78 -12.22
C VAL A 145 -21.69 1.81 -11.46
N LEU A 146 -21.72 1.64 -10.14
CA LEU A 146 -20.53 1.67 -9.29
C LEU A 146 -19.54 0.55 -9.61
N PHE A 147 -20.04 -0.61 -10.04
CA PHE A 147 -19.23 -1.79 -10.37
C PHE A 147 -18.66 -1.78 -11.80
N GLN A 148 -18.92 -0.76 -12.62
CA GLN A 148 -18.38 -0.71 -13.98
C GLN A 148 -16.85 -0.80 -13.97
N GLU A 149 -16.34 -1.86 -14.60
CA GLU A 149 -14.89 -2.16 -14.73
C GLU A 149 -14.17 -2.42 -13.40
N VAL A 150 -14.89 -2.58 -12.30
CA VAL A 150 -14.30 -2.91 -11.00
C VAL A 150 -13.70 -4.31 -11.05
N GLN A 151 -12.46 -4.45 -10.58
CA GLN A 151 -11.73 -5.72 -10.56
C GLN A 151 -11.66 -6.36 -9.18
N VAL A 152 -11.91 -5.59 -8.12
CA VAL A 152 -11.85 -6.04 -6.72
C VAL A 152 -12.62 -5.06 -5.83
N VAL A 153 -13.24 -5.59 -4.79
CA VAL A 153 -13.92 -4.80 -3.75
C VAL A 153 -13.13 -4.87 -2.44
N ALA A 154 -12.92 -3.72 -1.81
CA ALA A 154 -12.38 -3.62 -0.46
C ALA A 154 -13.48 -3.10 0.48
N LEU A 155 -13.85 -3.90 1.48
CA LEU A 155 -14.77 -3.50 2.54
C LEU A 155 -13.95 -3.07 3.76
N SER A 156 -14.16 -1.83 4.23
CA SER A 156 -13.40 -1.24 5.34
C SER A 156 -14.36 -0.83 6.46
N ASP A 157 -14.58 -1.75 7.40
CA ASP A 157 -15.53 -1.57 8.49
C ASP A 157 -14.83 -0.99 9.73
N TYR A 158 -15.32 0.14 10.24
CA TYR A 158 -14.86 0.76 11.49
C TYR A 158 -15.93 0.72 12.58
N GLY A 159 -17.03 0.00 12.33
CA GLY A 159 -18.17 -0.13 13.23
C GLY A 159 -18.92 1.19 13.42
N LYS A 160 -18.96 2.08 12.42
CA LYS A 160 -19.68 3.38 12.51
C LYS A 160 -21.09 3.33 11.94
N GLY A 161 -21.48 2.19 11.37
CA GLY A 161 -22.85 1.88 10.97
C GLY A 161 -23.16 2.13 9.50
N PHE A 162 -22.17 2.46 8.66
CA PHE A 162 -22.37 2.50 7.22
C PHE A 162 -22.60 1.11 6.63
N LEU A 163 -21.73 0.15 6.98
CA LEU A 163 -21.79 -1.24 6.53
C LEU A 163 -22.80 -2.05 7.37
N THR A 164 -24.07 -1.82 7.09
CA THR A 164 -25.22 -2.61 7.55
C THR A 164 -25.22 -4.00 6.93
N ASN A 165 -25.93 -4.96 7.54
CA ASN A 165 -26.02 -6.33 7.02
C ASN A 165 -26.65 -6.38 5.61
N THR A 166 -27.68 -5.58 5.36
CA THR A 166 -28.36 -5.52 4.07
C THR A 166 -27.41 -5.01 2.97
N LEU A 167 -26.71 -3.89 3.22
CA LEU A 167 -25.72 -3.34 2.29
C LEU A 167 -24.55 -4.31 2.05
N LEU A 168 -23.99 -4.90 3.11
CA LEU A 168 -22.90 -5.88 3.00
C LEU A 168 -23.31 -7.06 2.11
N ASN A 169 -24.47 -7.66 2.38
CA ASN A 169 -24.99 -8.76 1.59
C ASN A 169 -25.21 -8.36 0.13
N ALA A 170 -25.77 -7.17 -0.13
CA ALA A 170 -26.01 -6.68 -1.48
C ALA A 170 -24.69 -6.50 -2.27
N ILE A 171 -23.67 -5.89 -1.66
CA ILE A 171 -22.36 -5.70 -2.28
C ILE A 171 -21.66 -7.04 -2.54
N ILE A 172 -21.63 -7.93 -1.55
CA ILE A 172 -20.97 -9.23 -1.64
C ILE A 172 -21.64 -10.10 -2.71
N GLU A 173 -22.97 -10.21 -2.70
CA GLU A 173 -23.71 -11.00 -3.70
C GLU A 173 -23.57 -10.42 -5.11
N TYR A 174 -23.57 -9.09 -5.25
CA TYR A 174 -23.37 -8.45 -6.55
C TYR A 174 -21.95 -8.73 -7.10
N ALA A 175 -20.92 -8.58 -6.27
CA ALA A 175 -19.54 -8.89 -6.63
C ALA A 175 -19.37 -10.37 -7.01
N LYS A 176 -19.96 -11.29 -6.23
CA LYS A 176 -19.91 -12.74 -6.46
C LYS A 176 -20.54 -13.13 -7.80
N ARG A 177 -21.67 -12.54 -8.18
CA ARG A 177 -22.31 -12.77 -9.50
C ARG A 177 -21.41 -12.37 -10.67
N LEU A 178 -20.54 -11.38 -10.47
CA LEU A 178 -19.58 -10.90 -11.46
C LEU A 178 -18.22 -11.61 -11.39
N GLY A 179 -18.02 -12.51 -10.42
CA GLY A 179 -16.72 -13.14 -10.17
C GLY A 179 -15.66 -12.16 -9.67
N ILE A 180 -16.07 -11.05 -9.06
CA ILE A 180 -15.17 -10.02 -8.51
C ILE A 180 -14.84 -10.38 -7.06
N PRO A 181 -13.55 -10.49 -6.68
CA PRO A 181 -13.15 -10.80 -5.31
C PRO A 181 -13.51 -9.67 -4.33
N VAL A 182 -13.94 -10.05 -3.13
CA VAL A 182 -14.23 -9.13 -2.03
C VAL A 182 -13.25 -9.38 -0.88
N ILE A 183 -12.54 -8.34 -0.46
CA ILE A 183 -11.62 -8.36 0.67
C ILE A 183 -12.20 -7.50 1.78
N THR A 184 -12.46 -8.11 2.94
CA THR A 184 -13.10 -7.45 4.06
C THR A 184 -12.12 -7.23 5.20
N ASP A 185 -11.95 -5.98 5.63
CA ASP A 185 -11.34 -5.63 6.91
C ASP A 185 -12.44 -5.45 7.97
N PRO A 186 -12.60 -6.44 8.87
CA PRO A 186 -13.78 -6.51 9.71
C PRO A 186 -13.66 -5.66 10.98
N LYS A 187 -14.82 -5.26 11.51
CA LYS A 187 -14.93 -4.76 12.88
C LYS A 187 -15.91 -5.54 13.74
N GLY A 188 -15.61 -5.58 15.04
CA GLY A 188 -16.46 -6.16 16.07
C GLY A 188 -16.14 -7.62 16.35
N ARG A 189 -17.02 -8.27 17.10
CA ARG A 189 -16.90 -9.69 17.46
C ARG A 189 -17.74 -10.59 16.56
N ASP A 190 -18.72 -10.04 15.88
CA ASP A 190 -19.61 -10.79 15.03
C ASP A 190 -19.17 -10.65 13.57
N PHE A 191 -18.58 -11.71 13.03
CA PHE A 191 -18.18 -11.78 11.63
C PHE A 191 -19.26 -12.40 10.74
N THR A 192 -20.41 -12.84 11.28
CA THR A 192 -21.50 -13.43 10.46
C THR A 192 -22.09 -12.42 9.47
N LYS A 193 -21.95 -11.12 9.72
CA LYS A 193 -22.38 -10.09 8.75
C LYS A 193 -21.53 -10.02 7.48
N TYR A 194 -20.39 -10.69 7.42
CA TYR A 194 -19.50 -10.71 6.24
C TYR A 194 -19.58 -12.02 5.45
N ILE A 195 -20.65 -12.80 5.64
CA ILE A 195 -20.82 -14.10 4.99
C ILE A 195 -20.65 -13.97 3.47
N GLY A 196 -19.84 -14.86 2.89
CA GLY A 196 -19.63 -14.95 1.45
C GLY A 196 -18.54 -14.03 0.88
N THR A 197 -17.86 -13.23 1.71
CA THR A 197 -16.66 -12.50 1.28
C THR A 197 -15.58 -13.48 0.78
N THR A 198 -14.80 -13.10 -0.23
CA THR A 198 -13.70 -13.93 -0.74
C THR A 198 -12.59 -14.08 0.31
N MET A 199 -12.18 -12.94 0.88
CA MET A 199 -11.16 -12.87 1.93
C MET A 199 -11.66 -12.03 3.10
N ILE A 200 -11.34 -12.47 4.32
CA ILE A 200 -11.51 -11.66 5.54
C ILE A 200 -10.15 -11.43 6.21
N LYS A 201 -9.88 -10.19 6.63
CA LYS A 201 -8.57 -9.69 7.06
C LYS A 201 -8.56 -9.11 8.49
N PRO A 202 -8.84 -9.87 9.56
CA PRO A 202 -8.74 -9.35 10.92
C PRO A 202 -7.27 -9.19 11.36
N ASN A 203 -7.03 -8.37 12.39
CA ASN A 203 -5.81 -8.52 13.19
C ASN A 203 -5.93 -9.70 14.17
N LEU A 204 -4.83 -10.08 14.82
CA LEU A 204 -4.79 -11.19 15.76
C LEU A 204 -5.86 -11.06 16.87
N THR A 205 -5.97 -9.89 17.50
CA THR A 205 -6.94 -9.65 18.58
C THR A 205 -8.38 -9.78 18.08
N GLU A 206 -8.68 -9.23 16.90
CA GLU A 206 -10.00 -9.32 16.26
C GLU A 206 -10.33 -10.77 15.90
N ALA A 207 -9.38 -11.55 15.39
CA ALA A 207 -9.58 -12.96 15.06
C ALA A 207 -9.96 -13.79 16.30
N TYR A 208 -9.18 -13.70 17.39
CA TYR A 208 -9.50 -14.41 18.63
C TYR A 208 -10.83 -13.95 19.24
N SER A 209 -11.09 -12.64 19.19
CA SER A 209 -12.34 -12.08 19.70
C SER A 209 -13.56 -12.53 18.89
N ALA A 210 -13.44 -12.67 17.58
CA ALA A 210 -14.51 -13.13 16.71
C ALA A 210 -14.76 -14.64 16.83
N ALA A 211 -13.69 -15.41 16.95
CA ALA A 211 -13.78 -16.84 17.24
C ALA A 211 -14.30 -17.12 18.67
N ASN A 212 -14.33 -16.12 19.57
CA ASN A 212 -14.64 -16.29 20.98
C ASN A 212 -13.79 -17.41 21.62
N LEU A 213 -12.48 -17.35 21.38
CA LEU A 213 -11.48 -18.30 21.88
C LEU A 213 -10.38 -17.54 22.63
N SER A 214 -9.67 -18.22 23.54
CA SER A 214 -8.58 -17.61 24.30
C SER A 214 -7.30 -17.54 23.47
N LEU A 215 -6.40 -16.60 23.77
CA LEU A 215 -5.10 -16.47 23.09
C LEU A 215 -4.19 -17.71 23.21
N ALA A 216 -4.50 -18.63 24.14
CA ALA A 216 -3.79 -19.89 24.28
C ALA A 216 -4.23 -20.95 23.24
N THR A 217 -5.36 -20.76 22.58
CA THR A 217 -5.83 -21.67 21.54
C THR A 217 -4.97 -21.56 20.28
N ALA A 218 -4.68 -22.70 19.64
CA ALA A 218 -3.93 -22.76 18.39
C ALA A 218 -4.60 -21.91 17.30
N LEU A 219 -3.78 -21.22 16.51
CA LEU A 219 -4.27 -20.26 15.52
C LEU A 219 -5.07 -20.96 14.40
N GLU A 220 -4.73 -22.21 14.11
CA GLU A 220 -5.43 -23.08 13.16
C GLU A 220 -6.89 -23.29 13.57
N THR A 221 -7.15 -23.52 14.86
CA THR A 221 -8.52 -23.70 15.40
C THR A 221 -9.32 -22.40 15.34
N VAL A 222 -8.67 -21.26 15.61
CA VAL A 222 -9.28 -19.93 15.44
C VAL A 222 -9.65 -19.70 13.98
N ALA A 223 -8.72 -20.02 13.07
CA ALA A 223 -8.90 -19.85 11.65
C ALA A 223 -10.03 -20.71 11.08
N GLU A 224 -10.06 -22.00 11.43
CA GLU A 224 -11.10 -22.95 11.03
C GLU A 224 -12.49 -22.45 11.44
N LYS A 225 -12.63 -21.97 12.68
CA LYS A 225 -13.90 -21.44 13.20
C LYS A 225 -14.36 -20.20 12.43
N ILE A 226 -13.47 -19.26 12.13
CA ILE A 226 -13.80 -18.05 11.38
C ILE A 226 -14.15 -18.38 9.93
N LEU A 227 -13.34 -19.20 9.25
CA LEU A 227 -13.60 -19.62 7.86
C LEU A 227 -14.96 -20.32 7.73
N HIS A 228 -15.33 -21.14 8.72
CA HIS A 228 -16.65 -21.76 8.74
C HIS A 228 -17.77 -20.75 9.00
N GLN A 229 -17.61 -19.83 9.96
CA GLN A 229 -18.62 -18.83 10.33
C GLN A 229 -18.93 -17.84 9.19
N VAL A 230 -17.90 -17.43 8.45
CA VAL A 230 -18.00 -16.41 7.39
C VAL A 230 -18.18 -17.04 6.01
N GLU A 231 -17.97 -18.35 5.90
CA GLU A 231 -17.92 -19.08 4.62
C GLU A 231 -16.90 -18.50 3.62
N ALA A 232 -15.89 -17.79 4.10
CA ALA A 232 -14.85 -17.19 3.27
C ALA A 232 -13.93 -18.26 2.66
N GLU A 233 -13.31 -17.94 1.53
CA GLU A 233 -12.31 -18.81 0.90
C GLU A 233 -10.96 -18.68 1.59
N VAL A 234 -10.64 -17.45 2.04
CA VAL A 234 -9.36 -17.09 2.64
C VAL A 234 -9.55 -16.27 3.91
N LEU A 235 -8.77 -16.60 4.93
CA LEU A 235 -8.58 -15.79 6.13
C LEU A 235 -7.11 -15.32 6.18
N LEU A 236 -6.91 -14.02 6.26
CA LEU A 236 -5.59 -13.41 6.43
C LEU A 236 -5.53 -12.72 7.79
N ILE A 237 -4.63 -13.17 8.66
CA ILE A 237 -4.46 -12.59 10.00
C ILE A 237 -3.17 -11.77 10.03
N THR A 238 -3.28 -10.48 10.32
CA THR A 238 -2.12 -9.64 10.61
C THR A 238 -1.70 -9.80 12.08
N ARG A 239 -0.39 -10.00 12.30
CA ARG A 239 0.20 -10.41 13.57
C ARG A 239 1.34 -9.48 14.00
N SER A 240 1.22 -8.20 13.70
CA SER A 240 2.21 -7.18 14.04
C SER A 240 3.62 -7.59 13.57
N GLU A 241 4.61 -7.62 14.45
CA GLU A 241 6.00 -8.01 14.16
C GLU A 241 6.15 -9.46 13.65
N ALA A 242 5.20 -10.34 13.97
CA ALA A 242 5.21 -11.72 13.44
C ALA A 242 4.74 -11.80 11.98
N GLY A 243 4.25 -10.69 11.41
CA GLY A 243 3.85 -10.56 10.01
C GLY A 243 2.45 -11.03 9.70
N ILE A 244 2.28 -11.81 8.65
CA ILE A 244 0.98 -12.22 8.12
C ILE A 244 0.88 -13.75 8.12
N SER A 245 -0.23 -14.29 8.59
CA SER A 245 -0.60 -15.70 8.43
C SER A 245 -1.81 -15.82 7.52
N ILE A 246 -1.78 -16.75 6.56
CA ILE A 246 -2.86 -17.03 5.63
C ILE A 246 -3.39 -18.43 5.88
N PHE A 247 -4.72 -18.55 5.89
CA PHE A 247 -5.45 -19.80 5.99
C PHE A 247 -6.43 -19.89 4.82
N GLU A 248 -6.21 -20.85 3.94
CA GLU A 248 -7.14 -21.17 2.86
C GLU A 248 -8.09 -22.28 3.31
N ARG A 249 -9.37 -22.22 2.94
CA ARG A 249 -10.39 -23.19 3.37
C ARG A 249 -10.06 -24.65 3.03
N LYS A 250 -9.30 -24.87 1.95
CA LYS A 250 -8.87 -26.19 1.48
C LYS A 250 -7.34 -26.37 1.46
N GLY A 251 -6.60 -25.40 2.00
CA GLY A 251 -5.15 -25.35 1.94
C GLY A 251 -4.50 -25.40 3.31
N GLU A 252 -3.17 -25.44 3.31
CA GLU A 252 -2.38 -25.36 4.53
C GLU A 252 -2.15 -23.91 4.96
N ARG A 253 -1.84 -23.72 6.24
CA ARG A 253 -1.42 -22.44 6.80
C ARG A 253 -0.10 -22.01 6.15
N GLN A 254 -0.04 -20.75 5.72
CA GLN A 254 1.19 -20.12 5.24
C GLN A 254 1.54 -18.92 6.12
N ASP A 255 2.81 -18.82 6.55
CA ASP A 255 3.31 -17.73 7.39
C ASP A 255 4.33 -16.89 6.62
N PHE A 256 4.13 -15.58 6.64
CA PHE A 256 4.96 -14.57 5.98
C PHE A 256 5.48 -13.60 7.04
N PRO A 257 6.71 -13.80 7.56
CA PRO A 257 7.30 -12.89 8.54
C PRO A 257 7.67 -11.55 7.88
N VAL A 258 7.63 -10.46 8.66
CA VAL A 258 8.03 -9.12 8.19
C VAL A 258 9.51 -8.91 8.49
N ARG A 259 10.23 -8.25 7.57
CA ARG A 259 11.56 -7.67 7.82
C ARG A 259 11.40 -6.19 8.15
N VAL A 260 11.16 -5.87 9.41
CA VAL A 260 11.06 -4.48 9.85
C VAL A 260 12.44 -3.94 10.20
N HIS A 261 12.78 -2.76 9.68
CA HIS A 261 14.03 -2.07 10.04
C HIS A 261 13.83 -1.15 11.25
N GLU A 262 12.81 -0.29 11.21
CA GLU A 262 12.46 0.65 12.28
C GLU A 262 10.93 0.79 12.39
N VAL A 263 10.41 0.94 13.61
CA VAL A 263 8.99 1.23 13.86
C VAL A 263 8.89 2.63 14.48
N LYS A 264 8.14 3.53 13.84
CA LYS A 264 7.85 4.87 14.36
C LYS A 264 6.40 5.02 14.77
N ASP A 265 5.46 4.64 13.92
CA ASP A 265 4.02 4.74 14.17
C ASP A 265 3.28 3.58 13.49
N VAL A 266 2.42 2.87 14.21
CA VAL A 266 1.65 1.73 13.66
C VAL A 266 0.28 2.16 13.09
N THR A 267 -0.05 3.44 13.17
CA THR A 267 -1.33 3.99 12.73
C THR A 267 -1.51 3.81 11.22
N GLY A 268 -2.61 3.17 10.81
CA GLY A 268 -2.94 2.99 9.38
C GLY A 268 -2.20 1.83 8.68
N ALA A 269 -1.40 1.04 9.40
CA ALA A 269 -0.75 -0.14 8.83
C ALA A 269 -1.77 -1.16 8.31
N GLY A 270 -2.88 -1.37 9.04
CA GLY A 270 -3.98 -2.25 8.61
C GLY A 270 -4.62 -1.81 7.30
N ASP A 271 -4.87 -0.51 7.13
CA ASP A 271 -5.42 0.07 5.88
C ASP A 271 -4.44 -0.10 4.72
N THR A 272 -3.14 0.06 4.98
CA THR A 272 -2.09 -0.17 3.98
C THR A 272 -2.08 -1.62 3.51
N VAL A 273 -2.22 -2.58 4.43
CA VAL A 273 -2.34 -4.01 4.09
C VAL A 273 -3.59 -4.25 3.26
N LEU A 274 -4.75 -3.70 3.66
CA LEU A 274 -5.99 -3.86 2.88
C LEU A 274 -5.84 -3.29 1.45
N ALA A 275 -5.28 -2.08 1.32
CA ALA A 275 -5.05 -1.43 0.04
C ALA A 275 -4.10 -2.25 -0.86
N MET A 276 -2.97 -2.70 -0.33
CA MET A 276 -2.00 -3.48 -1.11
C MET A 276 -2.56 -4.85 -1.49
N LEU A 277 -3.30 -5.52 -0.60
CA LEU A 277 -3.97 -6.79 -0.93
C LEU A 277 -5.01 -6.59 -2.03
N ALA A 278 -5.88 -5.58 -1.92
CA ALA A 278 -6.87 -5.28 -2.95
C ALA A 278 -6.18 -5.01 -4.29
N TYR A 279 -5.17 -4.14 -4.31
CA TYR A 279 -4.44 -3.82 -5.54
C TYR A 279 -3.75 -5.03 -6.16
N ALA A 280 -3.11 -5.89 -5.36
CA ALA A 280 -2.45 -7.09 -5.84
C ALA A 280 -3.42 -8.14 -6.38
N ILE A 281 -4.51 -8.41 -5.65
CA ILE A 281 -5.54 -9.38 -6.04
C ILE A 281 -6.32 -8.89 -7.27
N GLY A 282 -6.63 -7.60 -7.36
CA GLY A 282 -7.25 -7.01 -8.56
C GLY A 282 -6.35 -7.09 -9.81
N ASN A 283 -5.03 -7.13 -9.61
CA ASN A 283 -4.02 -7.42 -10.63
C ASN A 283 -3.74 -8.94 -10.80
N LYS A 284 -4.54 -9.81 -10.18
CA LYS A 284 -4.48 -11.27 -10.31
C LYS A 284 -3.15 -11.90 -9.84
N LEU A 285 -2.47 -11.27 -8.89
CA LEU A 285 -1.32 -11.87 -8.22
C LEU A 285 -1.73 -13.04 -7.34
N ALA A 286 -0.82 -13.99 -7.13
CA ALA A 286 -1.06 -15.09 -6.21
C ALA A 286 -1.14 -14.59 -4.78
N LEU A 287 -1.90 -15.28 -3.93
CA LEU A 287 -2.16 -14.87 -2.55
C LEU A 287 -0.87 -14.71 -1.72
N ALA A 288 0.08 -15.63 -1.87
CA ALA A 288 1.39 -15.56 -1.21
C ALA A 288 2.21 -14.33 -1.66
N GLU A 289 2.10 -13.94 -2.93
CA GLU A 289 2.78 -12.75 -3.47
C GLU A 289 2.12 -11.47 -2.94
N ALA A 290 0.79 -11.43 -2.94
CA ALA A 290 0.00 -10.32 -2.41
C ALA A 290 0.30 -10.07 -0.92
N ALA A 291 0.35 -11.12 -0.10
CA ALA A 291 0.66 -11.00 1.32
C ALA A 291 2.10 -10.53 1.59
N GLN A 292 3.08 -11.02 0.82
CA GLN A 292 4.45 -10.56 0.94
C GLN A 292 4.58 -9.08 0.54
N LEU A 293 3.97 -8.65 -0.56
CA LEU A 293 3.93 -7.22 -0.94
C LEU A 293 3.23 -6.37 0.13
N ALA A 294 2.14 -6.87 0.72
CA ALA A 294 1.43 -6.19 1.80
C ALA A 294 2.29 -6.06 3.07
N ASN A 295 3.09 -7.07 3.42
CA ASN A 295 4.09 -6.97 4.49
C ASN A 295 5.13 -5.88 4.22
N VAL A 296 5.64 -5.80 2.98
CA VAL A 296 6.61 -4.76 2.61
C VAL A 296 5.97 -3.38 2.69
N ALA A 297 4.74 -3.22 2.17
CA ALA A 297 4.01 -1.96 2.22
C ALA A 297 3.74 -1.53 3.67
N ALA A 298 3.25 -2.44 4.52
CA ALA A 298 3.05 -2.17 5.95
C ALA A 298 4.35 -1.78 6.65
N GLY A 299 5.45 -2.47 6.35
CA GLY A 299 6.78 -2.13 6.87
C GLY A 299 7.22 -0.71 6.49
N ILE A 300 6.94 -0.27 5.25
CA ILE A 300 7.21 1.12 4.84
C ILE A 300 6.29 2.10 5.58
N ALA A 301 5.00 1.80 5.69
CA ALA A 301 4.02 2.69 6.32
C ALA A 301 4.40 3.01 7.77
N ILE A 302 4.88 2.02 8.53
CA ILE A 302 5.20 2.20 9.94
C ILE A 302 6.52 2.94 10.23
N GLU A 303 7.34 3.17 9.21
CA GLU A 303 8.59 3.95 9.30
C GLU A 303 8.38 5.47 9.23
N HIS A 304 7.14 5.90 9.02
CA HIS A 304 6.71 7.29 8.90
C HIS A 304 5.73 7.66 10.02
N LEU A 305 5.66 8.95 10.36
CA LEU A 305 4.71 9.45 11.38
C LEU A 305 3.32 9.66 10.76
N GLY A 306 2.28 9.20 11.46
CA GLY A 306 0.88 9.30 11.02
C GLY A 306 0.50 8.30 9.93
N CYS A 307 -0.72 8.46 9.38
CA CYS A 307 -1.22 7.64 8.26
C CYS A 307 -0.43 7.94 6.97
N ALA A 308 0.73 7.31 6.81
CA ALA A 308 1.57 7.48 5.64
C ALA A 308 0.98 6.73 4.44
N ARG A 309 1.06 7.34 3.27
CA ARG A 309 0.68 6.71 2.01
C ARG A 309 1.89 6.01 1.41
N VAL A 310 1.74 4.73 1.08
CA VAL A 310 2.80 3.97 0.42
C VAL A 310 2.66 4.09 -1.09
N THR A 311 3.72 4.56 -1.75
CA THR A 311 3.77 4.71 -3.21
C THR A 311 4.44 3.52 -3.89
N LEU A 312 4.12 3.27 -5.17
CA LEU A 312 4.85 2.30 -5.99
C LEU A 312 6.36 2.56 -6.02
N LYS A 313 6.77 3.83 -6.02
CA LYS A 313 8.18 4.22 -5.99
C LYS A 313 8.88 3.76 -4.70
N GLN A 314 8.25 3.96 -3.55
CA GLN A 314 8.79 3.49 -2.27
C GLN A 314 8.86 1.97 -2.22
N LEU A 315 7.80 1.29 -2.68
CA LEU A 315 7.77 -0.18 -2.73
C LEU A 315 8.89 -0.72 -3.63
N ALA A 316 9.02 -0.19 -4.85
CA ALA A 316 10.09 -0.56 -5.77
C ALA A 316 11.48 -0.34 -5.17
N SER A 317 11.71 0.82 -4.55
CA SER A 317 13.00 1.13 -3.91
C SER A 317 13.31 0.16 -2.77
N ARG A 318 12.29 -0.31 -2.03
CA ARG A 318 12.46 -1.29 -0.95
C ARG A 318 12.77 -2.67 -1.50
N LEU A 319 12.05 -3.11 -2.53
CA LEU A 319 12.25 -4.41 -3.15
C LEU A 319 13.67 -4.53 -3.75
N LEU A 320 14.12 -3.49 -4.48
CA LEU A 320 15.48 -3.46 -5.01
C LEU A 320 16.56 -3.54 -3.93
N LYS A 321 16.31 -2.98 -2.73
CA LYS A 321 17.24 -3.10 -1.59
C LYS A 321 17.25 -4.51 -0.99
N TYR A 322 16.12 -5.21 -0.99
CA TYR A 322 16.05 -6.59 -0.50
C TYR A 322 16.74 -7.58 -1.43
N ASP A 323 16.69 -7.33 -2.74
CA ASP A 323 17.33 -8.17 -3.76
C ASP A 323 18.79 -7.75 -4.02
N GLY A 324 19.21 -6.60 -3.48
CA GLY A 324 20.43 -5.88 -3.85
C GLY A 324 21.73 -6.35 -3.20
N GLU A 325 21.87 -7.60 -2.75
CA GLU A 325 23.11 -8.08 -2.11
C GLU A 325 24.37 -7.83 -2.97
N ASN A 326 24.25 -7.63 -4.29
CA ASN A 326 25.39 -7.29 -5.18
C ASN A 326 25.12 -6.17 -6.21
N LYS A 327 24.06 -5.37 -6.08
CA LYS A 327 23.64 -4.39 -7.11
C LYS A 327 23.45 -4.98 -8.54
N VAL A 328 23.30 -6.29 -8.67
CA VAL A 328 23.10 -6.98 -9.96
C VAL A 328 21.62 -7.26 -10.16
N PHE A 329 21.10 -6.87 -11.32
CA PHE A 329 19.68 -6.93 -11.62
C PHE A 329 19.43 -7.52 -13.02
N ASP A 330 18.48 -8.47 -13.11
CA ASP A 330 17.94 -8.98 -14.39
C ASP A 330 16.59 -8.33 -14.78
N GLU A 331 15.91 -8.89 -15.80
CA GLU A 331 14.65 -8.38 -16.34
C GLU A 331 13.53 -8.21 -15.32
N GLU A 332 13.44 -9.08 -14.32
CA GLU A 332 12.37 -9.02 -13.31
C GLU A 332 12.46 -7.74 -12.48
N HIS A 333 13.61 -7.07 -12.47
CA HIS A 333 13.81 -5.81 -11.77
C HIS A 333 13.51 -4.57 -12.60
N ILE A 334 13.39 -4.69 -13.92
CA ILE A 334 13.28 -3.52 -14.82
C ILE A 334 12.10 -2.63 -14.42
N PHE A 335 10.95 -3.23 -14.11
CA PHE A 335 9.78 -2.48 -13.65
C PHE A 335 10.05 -1.77 -12.31
N ALA A 336 10.69 -2.44 -11.35
CA ALA A 336 11.07 -1.82 -10.08
C ALA A 336 12.07 -0.67 -10.28
N LEU A 337 13.07 -0.84 -11.15
CA LEU A 337 14.02 0.22 -11.51
C LEU A 337 13.30 1.42 -12.11
N GLN A 338 12.37 1.19 -13.04
CA GLN A 338 11.60 2.26 -13.67
C GLN A 338 10.78 3.05 -12.65
N GLN A 339 10.11 2.37 -11.70
CA GLN A 339 9.34 3.04 -10.66
C GLN A 339 10.24 3.79 -9.65
N ALA A 340 11.35 3.18 -9.23
CA ALA A 340 12.30 3.78 -8.29
C ALA A 340 12.98 5.02 -8.88
N LEU A 341 13.34 4.98 -10.17
CA LEU A 341 14.04 6.04 -10.88
C LEU A 341 13.10 7.06 -11.53
N LYS A 342 11.78 6.91 -11.42
CA LYS A 342 10.80 7.85 -11.97
C LYS A 342 11.07 9.28 -11.49
N GLY A 343 11.27 10.19 -12.45
CA GLY A 343 11.58 11.60 -12.25
C GLY A 343 13.05 11.91 -11.89
N GLN A 344 13.93 10.91 -11.88
CA GLN A 344 15.36 11.09 -11.67
C GLN A 344 16.09 11.22 -13.02
N LYS A 345 17.26 11.86 -13.00
CA LYS A 345 18.15 11.87 -14.15
C LYS A 345 19.06 10.62 -14.08
N ILE A 346 19.12 9.87 -15.17
CA ILE A 346 19.73 8.55 -15.32
C ILE A 346 20.78 8.64 -16.43
N THR A 347 21.94 8.06 -16.17
CA THR A 347 22.99 7.83 -17.16
C THR A 347 23.25 6.33 -17.28
N ILE A 348 23.28 5.82 -18.50
CA ILE A 348 23.59 4.42 -18.78
C ILE A 348 24.99 4.34 -19.40
N ILE A 349 25.83 3.49 -18.84
CA ILE A 349 27.08 3.05 -19.46
C ILE A 349 26.86 1.65 -19.99
N ASN A 350 26.93 1.49 -21.31
CA ASN A 350 26.98 0.18 -21.94
C ASN A 350 28.42 -0.31 -22.02
N VAL A 351 28.67 -1.52 -21.54
CA VAL A 351 30.00 -2.15 -21.50
C VAL A 351 29.96 -3.48 -22.25
N SER A 352 30.92 -3.70 -23.14
CA SER A 352 31.06 -4.96 -23.91
C SER A 352 32.51 -5.33 -24.20
N GLY A 353 32.80 -6.63 -24.28
CA GLY A 353 34.10 -7.18 -24.67
C GLY A 353 35.16 -7.09 -23.57
N VAL A 354 34.77 -7.26 -22.30
CA VAL A 354 35.63 -6.93 -21.15
C VAL A 354 35.91 -8.17 -20.30
N GLU A 355 37.15 -8.66 -20.31
CA GLU A 355 37.60 -9.75 -19.43
C GLU A 355 37.86 -9.30 -17.97
N GLY A 356 37.84 -7.98 -17.70
CA GLY A 356 38.02 -7.40 -16.36
C GLY A 356 38.05 -5.87 -16.34
N LEU A 357 37.92 -5.26 -15.16
CA LEU A 357 37.88 -3.79 -15.03
C LEU A 357 39.27 -3.19 -15.32
N THR A 358 39.45 -2.62 -16.51
CA THR A 358 40.68 -1.89 -16.85
C THR A 358 40.70 -0.51 -16.18
N SER A 359 41.90 0.06 -15.99
CA SER A 359 42.05 1.43 -15.47
C SER A 359 41.31 2.47 -16.31
N THR A 360 41.24 2.27 -17.63
CA THR A 360 40.50 3.10 -18.58
C THR A 360 38.99 3.07 -18.29
N ILE A 361 38.42 1.88 -18.11
CA ILE A 361 36.99 1.71 -17.80
C ILE A 361 36.65 2.33 -16.46
N PHE A 362 37.49 2.08 -15.44
CA PHE A 362 37.31 2.68 -14.11
C PHE A 362 37.33 4.21 -14.15
N GLN A 363 38.30 4.80 -14.87
CA GLN A 363 38.40 6.26 -15.01
C GLN A 363 37.21 6.84 -15.78
N ALA A 364 36.74 6.15 -16.82
CA ALA A 364 35.55 6.56 -17.57
C ALA A 364 34.30 6.56 -16.67
N ILE A 365 34.07 5.48 -15.92
CA ILE A 365 32.98 5.38 -14.94
C ILE A 365 33.05 6.53 -13.92
N ARG A 366 34.22 6.78 -13.33
CA ARG A 366 34.38 7.87 -12.35
C ARG A 366 34.16 9.25 -12.96
N LYS A 367 34.65 9.48 -14.18
CA LYS A 367 34.49 10.76 -14.88
C LYS A 367 33.01 11.04 -15.15
N ILE A 368 32.27 10.02 -15.62
CA ILE A 368 30.83 10.14 -15.88
C ILE A 368 30.06 10.33 -14.57
N ALA A 369 30.42 9.61 -13.51
CA ALA A 369 29.80 9.76 -12.19
C ALA A 369 30.02 11.14 -11.53
N GLN A 370 31.05 11.87 -11.95
CA GLN A 370 31.31 13.24 -11.48
C GLN A 370 30.51 14.30 -12.25
N GLN A 371 29.89 13.94 -13.36
CA GLN A 371 29.08 14.84 -14.18
C GLN A 371 27.64 14.86 -13.64
N ASP A 372 27.35 15.84 -12.79
CA ASP A 372 26.03 16.09 -12.18
C ASP A 372 25.43 14.91 -11.38
N HIS A 373 24.34 15.19 -10.64
CA HIS A 373 23.61 14.24 -9.78
C HIS A 373 22.86 13.14 -10.57
N LEU A 374 23.52 12.45 -11.49
CA LEU A 374 22.96 11.38 -12.32
C LEU A 374 23.06 10.03 -11.60
N LYS A 375 21.98 9.24 -11.65
CA LYS A 375 22.01 7.84 -11.21
C LYS A 375 22.68 7.01 -12.30
N LEU A 376 23.82 6.40 -11.96
CA LEU A 376 24.63 5.64 -12.90
C LEU A 376 24.22 4.17 -12.94
N LEU A 377 23.81 3.72 -14.12
CA LEU A 377 23.46 2.34 -14.41
C LEU A 377 24.51 1.77 -15.36
N VAL A 378 25.00 0.57 -15.07
CA VAL A 378 25.94 -0.15 -15.93
C VAL A 378 25.18 -1.27 -16.62
N TYR A 379 25.13 -1.25 -17.95
CA TYR A 379 24.56 -2.31 -18.77
C TYR A 379 25.71 -3.14 -19.34
N ILE A 380 25.81 -4.41 -18.94
CA ILE A 380 26.84 -5.32 -19.42
C ILE A 380 26.24 -6.16 -20.54
N ARG A 381 26.76 -6.03 -21.76
CA ARG A 381 26.25 -6.71 -22.96
C ARG A 381 26.81 -8.13 -23.15
N ASP A 382 27.88 -8.48 -22.44
CA ASP A 382 28.54 -9.78 -22.57
C ASP A 382 27.59 -10.91 -22.11
N GLU A 383 27.48 -11.99 -22.90
CA GLU A 383 26.58 -13.12 -22.59
C GLU A 383 26.98 -13.85 -21.30
N LYS A 384 28.28 -13.83 -20.97
CA LYS A 384 28.85 -14.42 -19.76
C LYS A 384 29.94 -13.50 -19.21
N PRO A 385 29.57 -12.41 -18.53
CA PRO A 385 30.54 -11.54 -17.91
C PRO A 385 31.23 -12.24 -16.75
N SER A 386 32.51 -11.93 -16.55
CA SER A 386 33.29 -12.46 -15.43
C SER A 386 32.66 -12.08 -14.08
N GLU A 387 32.54 -13.03 -13.14
CA GLU A 387 32.03 -12.75 -11.79
C GLU A 387 32.91 -11.71 -11.07
N ASP A 388 34.23 -11.77 -11.23
CA ASP A 388 35.16 -10.79 -10.66
C ASP A 388 34.87 -9.38 -11.20
N PHE A 389 34.56 -9.27 -12.50
CA PHE A 389 34.22 -7.99 -13.11
C PHE A 389 32.93 -7.41 -12.52
N ILE A 390 31.90 -8.25 -12.36
CA ILE A 390 30.62 -7.86 -11.76
C ILE A 390 30.81 -7.43 -10.30
N HIS A 391 31.56 -8.20 -9.50
CA HIS A 391 31.83 -7.89 -8.10
C HIS A 391 32.60 -6.57 -7.93
N ILE A 392 33.59 -6.33 -8.78
CA ILE A 392 34.33 -5.06 -8.75
C ILE A 392 33.40 -3.90 -9.10
N LEU A 393 32.59 -4.00 -10.14
CA LEU A 393 31.61 -2.96 -10.49
C LEU A 393 30.62 -2.72 -9.35
N ALA A 394 30.13 -3.78 -8.70
CA ALA A 394 29.20 -3.69 -7.59
C ALA A 394 29.79 -2.96 -6.37
N SER A 395 31.11 -3.11 -6.16
CA SER A 395 31.86 -2.44 -5.09
C SER A 395 32.02 -0.93 -5.29
N LEU A 396 31.85 -0.44 -6.53
CA LEU A 396 31.94 0.99 -6.83
C LEU A 396 30.75 1.73 -6.22
N GLN A 397 31.03 2.76 -5.40
CA GLN A 397 29.97 3.56 -4.79
C GLN A 397 29.16 4.34 -5.83
N GLU A 398 29.82 4.69 -6.92
CA GLU A 398 29.28 5.46 -8.03
C GLU A 398 28.27 4.66 -8.86
N VAL A 399 28.40 3.32 -8.90
CA VAL A 399 27.50 2.44 -9.64
C VAL A 399 26.31 2.11 -8.76
N GLU A 400 25.11 2.49 -9.22
CA GLU A 400 23.89 2.24 -8.46
C GLU A 400 23.29 0.87 -8.81
N PHE A 401 23.30 0.50 -10.09
CA PHE A 401 22.74 -0.74 -10.60
C PHE A 401 23.58 -1.31 -11.75
N ILE A 402 23.69 -2.64 -11.79
CA ILE A 402 24.30 -3.41 -12.87
C ILE A 402 23.21 -4.26 -13.51
N ILE A 403 23.04 -4.13 -14.81
CA ILE A 403 22.11 -4.93 -15.61
C ILE A 403 22.92 -5.89 -16.48
N LEU A 404 22.60 -7.18 -16.40
CA LEU A 404 23.18 -8.20 -17.27
C LEU A 404 22.37 -8.31 -18.57
N ALA A 405 23.04 -8.68 -19.67
CA ALA A 405 22.57 -8.74 -21.05
C ALA A 405 21.32 -9.61 -21.27
N THR A 406 20.19 -9.14 -20.78
CA THR A 406 18.94 -9.91 -20.75
C THR A 406 17.98 -9.50 -21.86
N SER A 407 18.03 -8.23 -22.29
CA SER A 407 17.25 -7.66 -23.39
C SER A 407 18.13 -6.87 -24.38
N SER A 408 17.56 -6.20 -25.39
CA SER A 408 18.36 -5.27 -26.21
C SER A 408 18.60 -3.96 -25.44
N LEU A 409 19.80 -3.37 -25.58
CA LEU A 409 20.11 -2.07 -25.00
C LEU A 409 19.09 -1.00 -25.43
N ASP A 410 18.60 -1.07 -26.67
CA ASP A 410 17.59 -0.16 -27.20
C ASP A 410 16.27 -0.25 -26.42
N ASN A 411 15.79 -1.47 -26.15
CA ASN A 411 14.58 -1.66 -25.35
C ASN A 411 14.77 -1.11 -23.93
N PHE A 412 15.94 -1.37 -23.34
CA PHE A 412 16.28 -0.87 -22.01
C PHE A 412 16.32 0.67 -21.96
N CYS A 413 16.91 1.31 -22.96
CA CYS A 413 16.95 2.76 -23.11
C CYS A 413 15.54 3.34 -23.36
N GLN A 414 14.68 2.67 -24.13
CA GLN A 414 13.30 3.10 -24.35
C GLN A 414 12.47 3.08 -23.04
N LEU A 415 12.72 2.09 -22.18
CA LEU A 415 12.02 1.92 -20.91
C LEU A 415 12.44 2.95 -19.86
N LEU A 416 13.74 3.17 -19.69
CA LEU A 416 14.28 4.07 -18.67
C LEU A 416 14.45 5.52 -19.13
N LYS A 417 14.55 5.75 -20.44
CA LYS A 417 14.75 7.07 -21.06
C LYS A 417 15.92 7.83 -20.43
N PRO A 418 17.16 7.30 -20.52
CA PRO A 418 18.32 7.96 -19.95
C PRO A 418 18.58 9.32 -20.61
N GLN A 419 19.14 10.26 -19.86
CA GLN A 419 19.59 11.54 -20.39
C GLN A 419 20.86 11.37 -21.21
N GLU A 420 21.71 10.42 -20.80
CA GLU A 420 22.98 10.13 -21.45
C GLU A 420 23.18 8.63 -21.59
N LEU A 421 23.67 8.24 -22.77
CA LEU A 421 24.13 6.89 -23.07
C LEU A 421 25.60 6.95 -23.47
N HIS A 422 26.44 6.28 -22.71
CA HIS A 422 27.88 6.17 -22.99
C HIS A 422 28.20 4.74 -23.41
N LEU A 423 28.99 4.59 -24.47
CA LEU A 423 29.47 3.31 -24.96
C LEU A 423 30.93 3.14 -24.55
N ILE A 424 31.23 2.08 -23.81
CA ILE A 424 32.60 1.70 -23.46
C ILE A 424 32.87 0.34 -24.09
N GLU A 425 33.58 0.36 -25.21
CA GLU A 425 34.05 -0.84 -25.89
C GLU A 425 35.55 -0.98 -25.65
N ASN A 426 36.00 -2.19 -25.37
CA ASN A 426 37.42 -2.50 -25.41
C ASN A 426 37.85 -2.57 -26.88
N VAL A 427 38.42 -1.48 -27.41
CA VAL A 427 39.16 -1.56 -28.66
C VAL A 427 40.46 -2.29 -28.36
N TYR A 428 40.49 -3.60 -28.63
CA TYR A 428 41.76 -4.26 -28.89
C TYR A 428 42.38 -3.59 -30.12
N VAL A 429 43.19 -2.55 -29.90
CA VAL A 429 44.18 -2.15 -30.90
C VAL A 429 45.22 -3.26 -30.84
N GLY A 430 45.11 -4.19 -31.79
CA GLY A 430 46.01 -5.33 -31.94
C GLY A 430 47.47 -4.93 -32.16
#